data_AF-A0ABD2N529-F1
#
_entry.id   AF-A0ABD2N529-F1
#
_cell.length_a   1.000
_cell.length_b   1.000
_cell.length_c   1.000
_cell.angle_alpha   90.00
_cell.angle_beta   90.00
_cell.angle_gamma   90.00
#
_symmetry.space_group_name_H-M   'P 1'
#
loop_
_entity.id
_entity.type
_entity.pdbx_description
1 polymer ?
#
loop_
_entity_poly.entity_id
_entity_poly.type
_entity_poly.pdbx_seq_one_letter_code
_entity_poly.pdbx_strand_id
1 'polypeptide(L)' 'GDYNINLLKESTKKERLMNTIKSYGLVPIFSEASRAGKRTSSSIDNVFTNITNNCLNSKTIEPFLPNHKGQTLWIEEE' A
#
# COMPACT_ATOMS: atom_id res chain seq x y z
N GLY A 1 1.90 6.66 -1.41
CA GLY A 1 3.22 7.24 -1.18
C GLY A 1 4.05 6.34 -0.28
N ASP A 2 5.30 6.71 -0.02
CA ASP A 2 6.20 6.03 0.91
C ASP A 2 5.98 6.56 2.34
N TYR A 3 5.39 5.74 3.20
CA TYR A 3 5.11 6.09 4.60
C TYR A 3 6.21 5.66 5.56
N ASN A 4 7.22 4.91 5.10
CA ASN A 4 8.27 4.30 5.93
C ASN A 4 7.72 3.53 7.16
N ILE A 5 6.48 3.03 7.08
CA ILE A 5 5.81 2.21 8.10
C ILE A 5 5.46 0.88 7.46
N ASN A 6 6.04 -0.21 7.96
CA ASN A 6 5.81 -1.54 7.38
C ASN A 6 4.43 -2.09 7.78
N LEU A 7 3.51 -2.16 6.81
CA LEU A 7 2.15 -2.67 7.06
C LEU A 7 2.09 -4.20 7.26
N LEU A 8 3.13 -4.94 6.84
CA LEU A 8 3.21 -6.40 7.02
C LEU A 8 3.61 -6.82 8.43
N LYS A 9 4.12 -5.89 9.25
CA LYS A 9 4.62 -6.18 10.59
C LYS A 9 3.80 -5.43 11.63
N GLU A 10 3.35 -6.15 12.66
CA GLU A 10 2.68 -5.51 13.80
C GLU A 10 3.62 -4.55 14.52
N SER A 11 3.13 -3.33 14.74
CA SER A 11 3.83 -2.29 15.47
C SER A 11 2.85 -1.18 15.90
N THR A 12 3.17 -0.47 16.98
CA THR A 12 2.38 0.69 17.42
C THR A 12 2.30 1.78 16.35
N LYS A 13 3.32 1.90 15.48
CA LYS A 13 3.32 2.85 14.36
C LYS A 13 2.30 2.46 13.28
N LYS A 14 2.25 1.17 12.92
CA LYS A 14 1.23 0.62 12.01
C LYS A 14 -0.16 0.85 12.58
N GLU A 15 -0.38 0.49 13.84
CA GLU A 15 -1.67 0.65 14.50
C GLU A 15 -2.15 2.11 14.50
N ARG A 16 -1.29 3.05 14.90
CA ARG A 16 -1.59 4.49 14.87
C ARG A 16 -1.93 4.97 13.46
N LEU A 17 -1.11 4.62 12.46
CA LEU A 17 -1.37 4.99 11.08
C LEU A 17 -2.73 4.44 10.61
N MET A 18 -2.99 3.14 10.83
CA MET A 18 -4.23 2.51 10.41
C MET A 18 -5.46 3.10 11.11
N ASN A 19 -5.35 3.46 12.40
CA ASN A 19 -6.44 4.13 13.12
C ASN A 19 -6.72 5.53 12.55
N THR A 20 -5.67 6.32 12.26
CA THR A 20 -5.83 7.63 11.61
C THR A 20 -6.44 7.50 10.22
N ILE A 21 -5.94 6.59 9.39
CA ILE A 21 -6.47 6.35 8.03
C ILE A 21 -7.95 5.95 8.09
N LYS A 22 -8.31 5.03 9.00
CA LYS A 22 -9.70 4.60 9.21
C LYS A 22 -10.60 5.73 9.70
N SER A 23 -10.11 6.65 10.54
CA SER A 23 -10.93 7.79 10.99
C SER A 23 -11.32 8.75 9.86
N TYR A 24 -10.62 8.71 8.73
CA TYR A 24 -10.98 9.43 7.51
C TYR A 24 -11.78 8.57 6.50
N GLY A 25 -12.21 7.36 6.89
CA GLY A 25 -12.94 6.46 6.00
C GLY A 25 -12.10 5.88 4.86
N LEU A 26 -10.77 5.90 4.99
CA LEU A 26 -9.84 5.40 3.99
C LEU A 26 -9.42 3.95 4.30
N VAL A 27 -9.10 3.19 3.27
CA VAL A 27 -8.57 1.83 3.36
C VAL A 27 -7.32 1.65 2.50
N PRO A 28 -6.35 0.80 2.90
CA PRO A 28 -5.18 0.49 2.08
C PRO A 28 -5.60 -0.32 0.86
N ILE A 29 -4.98 -0.03 -0.28
CA ILE A 29 -5.21 -0.78 -1.52
C ILE A 29 -4.26 -1.96 -1.65
N PHE A 30 -2.99 -1.79 -1.29
CA PHE A 30 -1.99 -2.82 -1.47
C PHE A 30 -1.72 -3.56 -0.17
N SER A 31 -1.77 -4.90 -0.21
CA SER A 31 -1.40 -5.78 0.90
C SER A 31 -0.05 -6.47 0.69
N GLU A 32 0.59 -6.24 -0.46
CA GLU A 32 1.86 -6.86 -0.83
C GLU A 32 3.07 -6.03 -0.40
N ALA A 33 4.24 -6.67 -0.38
CA ALA A 33 5.51 -5.99 -0.12
C ALA A 33 5.87 -5.08 -1.30
N SER A 34 5.93 -3.78 -1.08
CA SER A 34 6.38 -2.77 -2.05
C SER A 34 7.89 -2.57 -2.08
N ARG A 35 8.61 -3.08 -1.08
CA ARG A 35 10.07 -3.11 -1.05
C ARG A 35 10.57 -4.52 -0.79
N ALA A 36 11.44 -5.00 -1.68
CA ALA A 36 12.08 -6.31 -1.57
C ALA A 36 13.60 -6.15 -1.59
N GLY A 37 14.23 -6.35 -0.44
CA GLY A 37 15.68 -6.51 -0.34
C GLY A 37 16.08 -7.99 -0.37
N LYS A 38 17.39 -8.29 -0.44
CA LYS A 38 17.92 -9.67 -0.51
C LYS A 38 17.45 -10.61 0.61
N ARG A 39 16.97 -10.09 1.75
CA ARG A 39 16.56 -10.88 2.93
C ARG A 39 15.28 -10.38 3.61
N THR A 40 14.69 -9.28 3.13
CA THR A 40 13.55 -8.64 3.80
C THR A 40 12.55 -8.13 2.77
N SER A 41 11.27 -8.34 3.08
CA SER A 41 10.13 -7.80 2.34
C SER A 41 9.34 -6.87 3.26
N SER A 42 9.05 -5.66 2.80
CA SER A 42 8.30 -4.66 3.57
C SER A 42 7.28 -3.96 2.68
N SER A 43 6.11 -3.68 3.24
CA SER A 43 5.09 -2.84 2.60
C SER A 43 5.15 -1.46 3.23
N ILE A 44 5.91 -0.54 2.62
CA ILE A 44 6.10 0.84 3.10
C ILE A 44 5.50 1.88 2.15
N ASP A 45 5.45 1.53 0.85
CA ASP A 45 4.68 2.25 -0.15
C ASP A 45 3.25 1.71 -0.18
N ASN A 46 2.27 2.60 -0.01
CA ASN A 46 0.85 2.25 -0.11
C ASN A 46 0.00 3.39 -0.69
N VAL A 47 -1.22 3.07 -1.09
CA VAL A 47 -2.26 4.02 -1.49
C VAL A 47 -3.46 3.79 -0.58
N PHE A 48 -3.97 4.86 0.02
CA PHE A 48 -5.17 4.83 0.84
C PHE A 48 -6.28 5.60 0.15
N THR A 49 -7.47 5.00 0.04
CA THR A 49 -8.61 5.62 -0.64
C THR A 49 -9.93 5.19 0.00
N ASN A 50 -10.99 5.95 -0.28
CA ASN A 50 -12.38 5.63 0.04
C ASN A 50 -13.18 5.19 -1.21
N ILE A 51 -12.53 5.06 -2.37
CA ILE A 51 -13.17 4.56 -3.59
C ILE A 51 -13.56 3.09 -3.38
N THR A 52 -14.78 2.74 -3.75
CA THR A 52 -15.31 1.38 -3.62
C THR A 52 -14.60 0.42 -4.57
N ASN A 53 -14.35 -0.80 -4.11
CA ASN A 53 -13.57 -1.81 -4.85
C ASN A 53 -14.15 -2.18 -6.23
N ASN A 54 -15.41 -1.87 -6.51
CA ASN A 54 -16.07 -2.27 -7.75
C ASN A 54 -15.55 -1.54 -8.98
N CYS A 55 -15.04 -0.32 -8.82
CA CYS A 55 -14.51 0.49 -9.92
C CYS A 55 -12.98 0.61 -9.85
N LEU A 56 -12.35 0.02 -8.84
CA LEU A 56 -10.94 0.25 -8.53
C LEU A 56 -10.12 -1.00 -8.78
N ASN A 57 -9.23 -0.90 -9.77
CA ASN A 57 -8.28 -1.93 -10.08
C ASN A 57 -6.88 -1.52 -9.62
N SER A 58 -6.09 -2.50 -9.19
CA SER A 58 -4.74 -2.27 -8.69
C SER A 58 -3.80 -3.40 -9.05
N LYS A 59 -2.52 -3.06 -9.27
CA LYS A 59 -1.48 -4.06 -9.55
C LYS A 59 -0.11 -3.58 -9.07
N THR A 60 0.66 -4.50 -8.49
CA THR A 60 2.09 -4.31 -8.21
C THR A 60 2.89 -4.59 -9.49
N ILE A 61 3.79 -3.67 -9.86
CA ILE A 61 4.65 -3.77 -11.05
C ILE A 61 6.09 -4.02 -10.62
N GLU A 62 6.71 -5.06 -11.18
CA GLU A 62 8.13 -5.36 -10.98
C GLU A 62 8.84 -5.55 -12.32
N PRO A 63 10.10 -5.08 -12.47
CA PRO A 63 10.85 -4.17 -11.58
C PRO A 63 10.51 -2.69 -11.84
N PHE A 64 10.68 -1.80 -10.84
CA PHE A 64 10.47 -0.35 -11.01
C PHE A 64 11.69 0.49 -10.57
N LEU A 65 12.10 0.39 -9.31
CA LEU A 65 13.29 1.06 -8.76
C LEU A 65 14.16 0.05 -7.98
N PRO A 66 15.44 0.35 -7.68
CA PRO A 66 16.28 -0.54 -6.89
C PRO A 66 15.63 -0.89 -5.54
N ASN A 67 15.22 -2.16 -5.41
CA ASN A 67 14.52 -2.73 -4.25
C ASN A 67 13.08 -2.22 -4.02
N HIS A 68 12.52 -1.34 -4.87
CA HIS A 68 11.13 -0.91 -4.79
C HIS A 68 10.32 -1.39 -5.99
N LYS A 69 9.10 -1.82 -5.72
CA LYS A 69 8.11 -2.22 -6.70
C LYS A 69 7.22 -1.04 -7.04
N GLY A 70 6.90 -0.87 -8.31
CA GLY A 70 5.92 0.10 -8.76
C GLY A 70 4.52 -0.33 -8.33
N GLN A 71 3.63 0.63 -8.16
CA GLN A 71 2.22 0.38 -7.89
C GLN A 71 1.41 1.14 -8.94
N THR A 72 0.50 0.45 -9.62
CA THR A 72 -0.46 1.09 -10.52
C THR A 72 -1.87 0.92 -9.98
N LEU A 73 -2.66 1.96 -10.18
CA LEU A 73 -4.05 2.07 -9.77
C LEU A 73 -4.79 2.71 -10.94
N TRP A 74 -5.91 2.14 -11.34
CA TRP A 74 -6.78 2.74 -12.33
C TRP A 74 -8.24 2.56 -11.93
N ILE A 75 -9.06 3.48 -12.40
CA ILE A 75 -10.50 3.47 -12.20
C ILE A 75 -11.10 3.03 -13.53
N GLU A 76 -11.94 2.00 -13.52
CA GLU A 76 -12.77 1.65 -14.66
C GLU A 76 -14.14 2.30 -14.43
N GLU A 77 -14.52 3.18 -15.36
CA GLU A 77 -15.88 3.71 -15.45
C GLU A 77 -16.76 2.62 -16.09
N GLU A 78 -17.94 2.37 -15.52
CA GLU A 78 -18.97 1.50 -16.13
C GLU A 78 -19.50 2.06 -17.45
#